data_AF-A0A926KZ81-F1
#
_entry.id   AF-A0A926KZ81-F1
#
_cell.length_a   1.000
_cell.length_b   1.000
_cell.length_c   1.000
_cell.angle_alpha   90.00
_cell.angle_beta   90.00
_cell.angle_gamma   90.00
#
_symmetry.space_group_name_H-M   'P 1'
#
loop_
_entity.id
_entity.type
_entity.pdbx_description
1 polymer ?
#
loop_
_entity_poly.entity_id
_entity_poly.type
_entity_poly.pdbx_seq_one_letter_code
_entity_poly.pdbx_strand_id
1 'polypeptide(L)' 'QADGANRTALWTLTSTGTGFGAPVKVWDSLGSTSWDWSRSKVVSGDFDGDGRGDVGVLYDYGTQADGANRTALWTLT' A
#
# COMPACT_ATOMS: atom_id res chain seq x y z
N GLN A 1 5.63 1.04 17.01
CA GLN A 1 6.38 2.30 16.85
C GLN A 1 6.16 3.13 18.11
N ALA A 2 7.14 3.87 18.61
CA ALA A 2 7.04 4.62 19.88
C ALA A 2 6.62 6.09 19.70
N ASP A 3 6.54 6.55 18.45
CA ASP A 3 6.26 7.94 18.03
C ASP A 3 4.76 8.23 17.81
N GLY A 4 3.88 7.25 18.03
CA GLY A 4 2.43 7.39 17.81
C GLY A 4 2.00 7.38 16.34
N ALA A 5 2.92 7.16 15.40
CA ALA A 5 2.59 7.00 13.99
C ALA A 5 2.13 5.57 13.68
N ASN A 6 1.23 5.44 12.71
CA ASN A 6 0.97 4.20 12.03
C ASN A 6 2.03 3.99 10.95
N ARG A 7 2.62 2.80 10.95
CA ARG A 7 3.60 2.40 9.95
C ARG A 7 3.16 1.13 9.26
N THR A 8 3.07 1.24 7.94
CA THR A 8 2.72 0.14 7.04
C THR A 8 3.86 -0.05 6.06
N ALA A 9 4.10 -1.29 5.63
CA ALA A 9 5.11 -1.61 4.64
C ALA A 9 4.56 -2.68 3.69
N LEU A 10 4.99 -2.64 2.43
CA LEU A 10 4.71 -3.69 1.46
C LEU A 10 5.91 -4.62 1.39
N TRP A 11 5.65 -5.91 1.62
CA TRP A 11 6.61 -6.98 1.47
C TRP A 11 6.15 -7.90 0.35
N THR A 12 7.06 -8.24 -0.57
CA THR A 12 6.82 -9.23 -1.62
C THR A 12 7.53 -10.53 -1.28
N LEU A 13 6.86 -11.63 -1.59
CA LEU A 13 7.39 -12.98 -1.49
C LEU A 13 7.25 -13.61 -2.87
N THR A 14 8.32 -13.58 -3.66
CA THR A 14 8.28 -14.11 -5.01
C THR A 14 8.19 -15.63 -4.99
N SER A 15 7.19 -16.19 -5.67
CA SER A 15 7.04 -17.64 -5.79
C SER A 15 8.22 -18.25 -6.55
N THR A 16 8.72 -19.39 -6.08
CA THR A 16 9.72 -20.21 -6.78
C THR A 16 9.08 -21.42 -7.48
N GLY A 17 7.75 -21.53 -7.47
CA GLY A 17 7.00 -22.69 -7.95
C GLY A 17 6.83 -23.82 -6.94
N THR A 18 7.74 -23.95 -5.97
CA THR A 18 7.67 -24.93 -4.86
C THR A 18 7.67 -24.29 -3.48
N GLY A 19 7.80 -22.97 -3.42
CA GLY A 19 7.81 -22.17 -2.20
C GLY A 19 7.89 -20.69 -2.53
N PHE A 20 8.43 -19.92 -1.61
CA PHE A 20 8.65 -18.49 -1.78
C PHE A 20 10.09 -18.13 -1.44
N GLY A 21 10.62 -17.13 -2.14
CA GLY A 21 11.88 -16.49 -1.77
C GLY A 21 11.77 -15.76 -0.43
N ALA A 22 12.91 -15.29 0.07
CA ALA A 22 12.94 -14.45 1.26
C ALA A 22 12.07 -13.19 1.07
N PRO A 23 11.33 -12.74 2.09
CA PRO A 23 10.54 -11.51 1.99
C PRO A 23 11.41 -10.32 1.62
N VAL A 24 10.99 -9.57 0.59
CA VAL A 24 11.64 -8.33 0.16
C VAL A 24 10.72 -7.17 0.50
N LYS A 25 11.20 -6.20 1.29
CA LYS A 25 10.44 -4.96 1.53
C LYS A 25 10.60 -4.06 0.31
N VAL A 26 9.52 -3.87 -0.43
CA VAL A 26 9.52 -3.05 -1.65
C VAL A 26 9.04 -1.61 -1.37
N TRP A 27 8.32 -1.40 -0.27
CA TRP A 27 7.88 -0.07 0.16
C TRP A 27 7.73 0.00 1.69
N ASP A 28 7.96 1.19 2.25
CA ASP A 28 7.81 1.51 3.67
C ASP A 28 7.19 2.90 3.79
N SER A 29 6.21 3.09 4.67
CA SER A 29 5.63 4.41 4.91
C SER A 29 6.57 5.36 5.67
N LEU A 30 7.78 4.91 6.03
CA LEU A 30 8.84 5.78 6.55
C LEU A 30 9.10 6.96 5.59
N GLY A 31 8.81 8.18 6.06
CA GLY A 31 9.04 9.41 5.31
C GLY A 31 7.78 10.05 4.72
N SER A 32 6.62 9.40 4.81
CA SER A 32 5.32 9.98 4.47
C SER A 32 4.35 9.91 5.66
N THR A 33 3.24 10.65 5.54
CA THR A 33 2.13 10.71 6.49
C THR A 33 1.82 9.33 7.07
N SER A 34 1.78 9.21 8.40
CA SER A 34 1.32 8.04 9.17
C SER A 34 0.23 7.25 8.42
N TRP A 35 0.60 6.10 7.83
CA TRP A 35 -0.28 5.32 6.96
C TRP A 35 -1.01 4.25 7.78
N ASP A 36 -2.33 4.41 7.89
CA ASP A 36 -3.20 3.55 8.70
C ASP A 36 -3.76 2.37 7.88
N TRP A 37 -3.50 1.14 8.35
CA TRP A 37 -4.01 -0.06 7.71
C TRP A 37 -5.55 -0.13 7.71
N SER A 38 -6.20 0.36 8.77
CA SER A 38 -7.67 0.33 8.90
C SER A 38 -8.38 1.18 7.84
N ARG A 39 -7.67 2.14 7.25
CA ARG A 39 -8.14 3.03 6.18
C ARG A 39 -7.75 2.56 4.78
N SER A 40 -7.13 1.39 4.70
CA SER A 40 -6.58 0.83 3.46
C SER A 40 -7.46 -0.30 2.94
N LYS A 41 -7.75 -0.28 1.65
CA LYS A 41 -8.31 -1.42 0.92
C LYS A 41 -7.33 -1.84 -0.18
N VAL A 42 -6.75 -3.02 -0.02
CA VAL A 42 -5.83 -3.59 -1.01
C VAL A 42 -6.61 -4.14 -2.19
N VAL A 43 -6.13 -3.84 -3.39
CA VAL A 43 -6.65 -4.30 -4.68
C VAL A 43 -5.50 -4.79 -5.56
N SER A 44 -5.80 -5.63 -6.53
CA SER A 44 -4.85 -6.09 -7.54
C SER A 44 -5.39 -5.80 -8.94
N GLY A 45 -4.51 -5.46 -9.87
CA GLY A 45 -4.85 -5.19 -11.27
C GLY A 45 -3.59 -4.83 -12.04
N ASP A 46 -3.67 -4.88 -13.37
CA ASP A 46 -2.62 -4.34 -14.25
C ASP A 46 -2.85 -2.82 -14.37
N PHE A 47 -2.14 -2.05 -13.56
CA PHE A 47 -2.35 -0.60 -13.42
C PHE A 47 -1.40 0.21 -14.31
N ASP A 48 -0.26 -0.34 -14.72
CA ASP A 48 0.68 0.33 -15.64
C ASP A 48 0.61 -0.17 -17.10
N GLY A 49 -0.11 -1.26 -17.36
CA GLY A 49 -0.34 -1.81 -18.70
C GLY A 49 0.75 -2.74 -19.20
N ASP A 50 1.62 -3.27 -18.32
CA ASP A 50 2.72 -4.17 -18.71
C ASP A 50 2.28 -5.65 -18.91
N GLY A 51 1.00 -5.96 -18.65
CA GLY A 51 0.45 -7.31 -18.75
C GLY A 51 0.70 -8.20 -17.52
N ARG A 52 1.20 -7.64 -16.42
CA ARG A 52 1.37 -8.30 -15.12
C ARG A 52 0.41 -7.70 -14.09
N GLY A 53 0.24 -8.43 -12.99
CA GLY A 53 -0.61 -7.96 -11.89
C GLY A 53 0.18 -7.11 -10.92
N ASP A 54 -0.31 -5.90 -10.68
CA ASP A 54 0.24 -4.95 -9.72
C ASP A 54 -0.60 -4.91 -8.43
N VAL A 55 -0.07 -4.19 -7.43
CA VAL A 55 -0.77 -3.95 -6.16
C VAL A 55 -1.23 -2.50 -6.12
N GLY A 56 -2.50 -2.30 -5.79
CA GLY A 56 -3.07 -0.99 -5.48
C GLY A 56 -3.59 -0.92 -4.05
N VAL A 57 -3.61 0.28 -3.49
CA VAL A 57 -4.25 0.58 -2.20
C VAL A 57 -5.19 1.76 -2.38
N LEU A 58 -6.49 1.52 -2.27
CA LEU A 58 -7.47 2.58 -2.08
C LEU A 58 -7.38 3.03 -0.62
N TYR A 59 -7.02 4.30 -0.42
CA TYR A 59 -6.80 4.88 0.90
C TYR A 59 -7.86 5.93 1.21
N ASP A 60 -8.45 5.85 2.39
CA ASP A 60 -9.37 6.85 2.92
C ASP A 60 -8.61 7.91 3.74
N TYR A 61 -8.52 9.13 3.20
CA TYR A 61 -7.97 10.27 3.95
C TYR A 61 -8.98 10.86 4.94
N GLY A 62 -10.23 10.41 4.91
CA GLY A 62 -11.33 10.92 5.70
C GLY A 62 -11.74 12.32 5.28
N THR A 63 -12.53 12.94 6.15
CA THR A 63 -13.02 14.30 5.98
C THR A 63 -11.88 15.31 6.16
N GLN A 64 -11.73 16.21 5.20
CA GLN A 64 -10.73 17.29 5.23
C GLN A 64 -11.29 18.53 5.93
N ALA A 65 -10.42 19.54 6.11
CA ALA A 65 -10.79 20.81 6.74
C ALA A 65 -11.93 21.55 6.01
N ASP A 66 -12.11 21.30 4.71
CA ASP A 66 -13.21 21.84 3.88
C ASP A 66 -14.53 21.04 4.02
N GLY A 67 -14.56 19.99 4.84
CA GLY A 67 -15.72 19.11 5.02
C GLY A 67 -15.88 18.03 3.95
N ALA A 68 -15.01 17.98 2.93
CA ALA A 68 -15.08 16.96 1.89
C ALA A 68 -14.37 15.68 2.33
N ASN A 69 -14.93 14.52 2.00
CA ASN A 69 -14.24 13.24 2.11
C ASN A 69 -13.27 13.07 0.94
N ARG A 70 -12.03 12.63 1.22
CA ARG A 70 -11.03 12.35 0.18
C ARG A 70 -10.56 10.92 0.23
N THR A 71 -10.47 10.31 -0.93
CA THR A 71 -9.84 9.02 -1.15
C THR A 71 -8.80 9.14 -2.27
N ALA A 72 -7.79 8.28 -2.27
CA ALA A 72 -6.90 8.12 -3.42
C ALA A 72 -6.57 6.66 -3.64
N LEU A 73 -6.32 6.30 -4.91
CA LEU A 73 -5.69 5.04 -5.26
C LEU A 73 -4.18 5.28 -5.38
N TRP A 74 -3.41 4.54 -4.60
CA TRP A 74 -1.97 4.42 -4.74
C TRP A 74 -1.64 3.12 -5.45
N THR A 75 -0.79 3.15 -6.47
CA THR A 75 -0.36 1.95 -7.20
C THR A 75 1.11 1.67 -6.92
N LEU A 76 1.45 0.40 -6.82
CA LEU A 76 2.80 -0.13 -6.66
C LEU A 76 3.05 -1.04 -7.86
N THR A 77 3.64 -0.44 -8.89
CA THR A 77 3.91 -0.97 -10.24
C THR A 77 5.42 -1.07 -10.43
#